data_AF-A0A817B249-F1
#
_entry.id   AF-A0A817B249-F1
#
_cell.length_a   1.000
_cell.length_b   1.000
_cell.length_c   1.000
_cell.angle_alpha   90.00
_cell.angle_beta   90.00
_cell.angle_gamma   90.00
#
_symmetry.space_group_name_H-M   'P 1'
#
loop_
_entity.id
_entity.type
_entity.pdbx_description
1 polymer ?
#
loop_
_entity_poly.entity_id
_entity_poly.type
_entity_poly.pdbx_seq_one_letter_code
_entity_poly.pdbx_strand_id
1 'polypeptide(L)'
;MYDSECLLLDSNDHPSSCTQPSNSSISMSIDSSSQHYTRESIMLALKYKPKEYTTVKKKSKAKCWSKFGLPAKIIGPGKFEIIKNFASCTSCFQTYSYSSSTTTISNHKCLVSSNENQSKIELIPLVKSNTSTTYSDTTTSDRINSVNHKTLQKHKRLITSVISDWVCSNTRPINIVEDIGLKELVEQCIQINLNYINVVLFLYFQRIV
;
A
#
# COMPACT_ATOMS: atom_id res chain seq x y z
N MET A 1 -14.20 59.02 21.29
CA MET A 1 -14.40 59.30 22.72
C MET A 1 -14.80 58.00 23.36
N TYR A 2 -13.91 57.46 24.17
CA TYR A 2 -14.10 56.27 25.00
C TYR A 2 -14.86 56.70 26.26
N ASP A 3 -15.81 55.89 26.71
CA ASP A 3 -16.15 55.83 28.13
C ASP A 3 -16.27 54.37 28.56
N SER A 4 -15.61 54.10 29.68
CA SER A 4 -15.41 52.85 30.39
C SER A 4 -16.37 52.75 31.58
N GLU A 5 -16.31 51.58 32.24
CA GLU A 5 -16.79 51.27 33.61
C GLU A 5 -18.25 50.80 33.73
N CYS A 6 -18.61 49.83 34.58
CA CYS A 6 -17.90 48.80 35.35
C CYS A 6 -18.94 47.79 35.85
N LEU A 7 -18.50 46.53 35.97
CA LEU A 7 -18.84 45.47 36.94
C LEU A 7 -20.10 45.58 37.82
N LEU A 8 -20.88 44.49 37.85
CA LEU A 8 -21.45 43.92 39.08
C LEU A 8 -21.60 42.39 38.93
N LEU A 9 -20.85 41.66 39.76
CA LEU A 9 -21.06 40.26 40.13
C LEU A 9 -21.74 40.25 41.50
N ASP A 10 -22.73 39.37 41.69
CA ASP A 10 -22.94 38.57 42.91
C ASP A 10 -24.13 37.61 42.66
N SER A 11 -24.01 36.29 42.71
CA SER A 11 -23.69 35.35 43.81
C SER A 11 -24.98 34.75 44.43
N ASN A 12 -25.22 33.47 44.11
CA ASN A 12 -25.78 32.34 44.88
C ASN A 12 -27.07 32.47 45.72
N ASP A 13 -28.03 31.53 45.54
CA ASP A 13 -28.32 30.45 46.53
C ASP A 13 -29.51 29.51 46.18
N HIS A 14 -29.20 28.19 46.18
CA HIS A 14 -30.00 27.01 46.63
C HIS A 14 -31.34 26.57 45.94
N PRO A 15 -31.85 25.32 46.15
CA PRO A 15 -31.25 24.06 46.64
C PRO A 15 -31.65 22.76 45.87
N SER A 16 -30.90 21.69 46.18
CA SER A 16 -31.21 20.24 46.20
C SER A 16 -32.48 19.67 45.54
N SER A 17 -32.27 18.72 44.62
CA SER A 17 -33.24 17.63 44.39
C SER A 17 -32.56 16.30 44.00
N CYS A 18 -32.56 15.40 44.98
CA CYS A 18 -32.83 13.95 44.90
C CYS A 18 -32.33 13.18 43.66
N THR A 19 -31.15 12.58 43.78
CA THR A 19 -30.63 11.54 42.87
C THR A 19 -31.37 10.22 43.10
N GLN A 20 -32.06 9.70 42.09
CA GLN A 20 -32.49 8.30 42.05
C GLN A 20 -31.40 7.42 41.41
N PRO A 21 -31.13 6.20 41.91
CA PRO A 21 -30.26 5.26 41.25
C PRO A 21 -31.01 4.60 40.08
N SER A 22 -30.81 5.13 38.88
CA SER A 22 -31.18 4.46 37.65
C SER A 22 -30.22 3.28 37.43
N ASN A 23 -30.75 2.06 37.54
CA ASN A 23 -30.10 0.84 37.09
C ASN A 23 -29.83 0.94 35.58
N SER A 24 -28.66 1.45 35.23
CA SER A 24 -28.09 1.39 33.90
C SER A 24 -27.63 -0.04 33.65
N SER A 25 -28.50 -0.83 33.05
CA SER A 25 -28.13 -2.05 32.33
C SER A 25 -27.05 -1.66 31.31
N ILE A 26 -25.78 -1.89 31.68
CA ILE A 26 -24.62 -1.74 30.80
C ILE A 26 -24.77 -2.85 29.75
N SER A 27 -25.44 -2.53 28.65
CA SER A 27 -25.29 -3.28 27.41
C SER A 27 -23.85 -3.04 26.96
N MET A 28 -22.96 -3.99 27.24
CA MET A 28 -21.67 -4.06 26.56
C MET A 28 -21.96 -4.36 25.10
N SER A 29 -22.19 -3.30 24.32
CA SER A 29 -22.04 -3.35 22.87
C SER A 29 -20.59 -3.74 22.62
N ILE A 30 -20.39 -5.02 22.31
CA ILE A 30 -19.13 -5.54 21.81
C ILE A 30 -18.87 -4.76 20.54
N ASP A 31 -18.08 -3.70 20.65
CA ASP A 31 -17.59 -2.95 19.52
C ASP A 31 -16.81 -3.94 18.66
N SER A 32 -17.47 -4.40 17.60
CA SER A 32 -16.87 -5.11 16.48
C SER A 32 -15.59 -4.38 16.14
N SER A 33 -14.48 -4.96 16.59
CA SER A 33 -13.13 -4.42 16.50
C SER A 33 -12.95 -3.77 15.13
N SER A 34 -12.95 -2.44 15.11
CA SER A 34 -12.90 -1.66 13.87
C SER A 34 -11.58 -1.96 13.17
N GLN A 35 -11.58 -2.95 12.27
CA GLN A 35 -10.41 -3.31 11.48
C GLN A 35 -10.01 -2.08 10.67
N HIS A 36 -8.88 -1.49 11.03
CA HIS A 36 -8.40 -0.27 10.41
C HIS A 36 -7.67 -0.61 9.11
N TYR A 37 -8.39 -0.52 7.99
CA TYR A 37 -7.82 -0.78 6.68
C TYR A 37 -7.00 0.42 6.16
N THR A 38 -5.81 0.16 5.65
CA THR A 38 -4.97 1.12 4.90
C THR A 38 -5.01 0.82 3.40
N ARG A 39 -4.70 1.81 2.55
CA ARG A 39 -4.67 1.61 1.07
C ARG A 39 -3.74 0.47 0.68
N GLU A 40 -2.58 0.41 1.31
CA GLU A 40 -1.54 -0.58 1.09
C GLU A 40 -2.03 -1.97 1.52
N SER A 41 -2.65 -2.09 2.70
CA SER A 41 -3.18 -3.38 3.17
C SER A 41 -4.25 -3.95 2.24
N ILE A 42 -5.17 -3.12 1.73
CA ILE A 42 -6.23 -3.52 0.80
C ILE A 42 -5.62 -3.95 -0.54
N MET A 43 -4.69 -3.16 -1.07
CA MET A 43 -4.01 -3.48 -2.34
C MET A 43 -3.30 -4.83 -2.25
N LEU A 44 -2.54 -5.08 -1.18
CA LEU A 44 -1.88 -6.37 -0.96
C LEU A 44 -2.91 -7.50 -0.81
N ALA A 45 -3.98 -7.28 -0.04
CA ALA A 45 -5.03 -8.28 0.15
C ALA A 45 -5.69 -8.69 -1.18
N LEU A 46 -6.05 -7.73 -2.04
CA LEU A 46 -6.62 -8.01 -3.36
C LEU A 46 -5.65 -8.76 -4.28
N LYS A 47 -4.36 -8.41 -4.23
CA LYS A 47 -3.35 -8.97 -5.13
C LYS A 47 -2.90 -10.38 -4.73
N TYR A 48 -2.77 -10.64 -3.44
CA TYR A 48 -2.18 -11.88 -2.92
C TYR A 48 -3.18 -12.84 -2.28
N LYS A 49 -4.40 -12.37 -1.97
CA LYS A 49 -5.44 -13.19 -1.34
C LYS A 49 -6.76 -13.16 -2.14
N PRO A 50 -6.76 -13.55 -3.43
CA PRO A 50 -7.95 -13.48 -4.28
C PRO A 50 -9.10 -14.40 -3.82
N LYS A 51 -8.81 -15.39 -2.97
CA LYS A 51 -9.82 -16.27 -2.35
C LYS A 51 -10.54 -15.62 -1.15
N GLU A 52 -9.90 -14.63 -0.52
CA GLU A 52 -10.42 -13.95 0.67
C GLU A 52 -10.91 -12.53 0.35
N TYR A 53 -10.37 -11.89 -0.68
CA TYR A 53 -10.68 -10.52 -1.05
C TYR A 53 -10.98 -10.40 -2.54
N THR A 54 -11.91 -9.52 -2.88
CA THR A 54 -12.31 -9.26 -4.26
C THR A 54 -12.74 -7.82 -4.46
N THR A 55 -13.00 -7.43 -5.70
CA THR A 55 -13.59 -6.14 -6.04
C THR A 55 -15.04 -6.33 -6.50
N VAL A 56 -15.95 -5.58 -5.89
CA VAL A 56 -17.39 -5.63 -6.20
C VAL A 56 -17.76 -4.42 -7.04
N LYS A 57 -18.53 -4.62 -8.13
CA LYS A 57 -18.99 -3.53 -8.99
C LYS A 57 -19.92 -2.59 -8.22
N LYS A 58 -19.64 -1.29 -8.23
CA LYS A 58 -20.51 -0.27 -7.65
C LYS A 58 -21.62 0.08 -8.64
N LYS A 59 -22.88 0.11 -8.18
CA LYS A 59 -24.02 0.61 -8.97
C LYS A 59 -23.94 2.14 -9.05
N SER A 60 -23.23 2.67 -10.04
CA SER A 60 -23.09 4.11 -10.28
C SER A 60 -23.05 4.40 -11.77
N LYS A 61 -23.60 5.56 -12.17
CA LYS A 61 -23.58 6.04 -13.56
C LYS A 61 -22.24 6.70 -13.93
N ALA A 62 -21.37 6.99 -12.98
CA ALA A 62 -20.12 7.66 -13.26
C ALA A 62 -19.12 6.73 -13.98
N LYS A 63 -18.53 7.23 -15.08
CA LYS A 63 -17.66 6.46 -15.98
C LYS A 63 -16.45 5.83 -15.27
N CYS A 64 -15.95 6.40 -14.19
CA CYS A 64 -14.82 5.84 -13.46
C CYS A 64 -15.13 4.44 -12.89
N TRP A 65 -16.38 4.14 -12.51
CA TRP A 65 -16.77 2.84 -11.94
C TRP A 65 -16.79 1.70 -12.96
N SER A 66 -16.54 1.95 -14.25
CA SER A 66 -16.28 0.87 -15.21
C SER A 66 -14.88 0.27 -15.05
N LYS A 67 -13.93 1.04 -14.49
CA LYS A 67 -12.52 0.64 -14.26
C LYS A 67 -12.21 0.33 -12.80
N PHE A 68 -13.15 0.64 -11.90
CA PHE A 68 -12.97 0.59 -10.46
C PHE A 68 -14.09 -0.19 -9.79
N GLY A 69 -13.72 -0.95 -8.76
CA GLY A 69 -14.65 -1.65 -7.88
C GLY A 69 -14.47 -1.23 -6.43
N LEU A 70 -15.42 -1.63 -5.59
CA LEU A 70 -15.32 -1.52 -4.15
C LEU A 70 -14.55 -2.74 -3.62
N PRO A 71 -13.41 -2.54 -2.93
CA PRO A 71 -12.72 -3.66 -2.28
C PRO A 71 -13.62 -4.28 -1.22
N ALA A 72 -13.66 -5.60 -1.19
CA ALA A 72 -14.49 -6.34 -0.26
C ALA A 72 -13.83 -7.63 0.20
N LYS A 73 -14.13 -8.04 1.43
CA LYS A 73 -13.77 -9.35 1.99
C LYS A 73 -14.87 -10.35 1.67
N ILE A 74 -14.50 -11.56 1.26
CA ILE A 74 -15.43 -12.66 0.99
C ILE A 74 -15.76 -13.32 2.34
N ILE A 75 -17.01 -13.19 2.78
CA ILE A 75 -17.49 -13.86 4.02
C ILE A 75 -18.07 -15.24 3.70
N GLY A 76 -18.58 -15.43 2.49
CA GLY A 76 -19.14 -16.70 2.05
C GLY A 76 -19.61 -16.66 0.58
N PRO A 77 -20.24 -17.73 0.09
CA PRO A 77 -20.71 -17.82 -1.28
C PRO A 77 -21.66 -16.66 -1.63
N GLY A 78 -21.22 -15.76 -2.52
CA GLY A 78 -21.98 -14.57 -2.93
C GLY A 78 -22.16 -13.50 -1.85
N LYS A 79 -21.52 -13.63 -0.68
CA LYS A 79 -21.59 -12.67 0.43
C LYS A 79 -20.26 -11.94 0.60
N PHE A 80 -20.33 -10.61 0.60
CA PHE A 80 -19.16 -9.73 0.64
C PHE A 80 -19.29 -8.66 1.72
N GLU A 81 -18.21 -8.38 2.42
CA GLU A 81 -18.06 -7.25 3.34
C GLU A 81 -17.34 -6.11 2.61
N ILE A 82 -18.05 -5.03 2.30
CA ILE A 82 -17.45 -3.90 1.58
C ILE A 82 -16.56 -3.10 2.53
N ILE A 83 -15.30 -2.90 2.15
CA ILE A 83 -14.37 -2.03 2.84
C ILE A 83 -14.68 -0.59 2.43
N LYS A 84 -15.38 0.14 3.31
CA LYS A 84 -15.90 1.48 3.04
C LYS A 84 -14.79 2.49 2.78
N ASN A 85 -15.12 3.57 2.04
CA ASN A 85 -14.23 4.69 1.73
C ASN A 85 -13.00 4.36 0.86
N PHE A 86 -12.98 3.19 0.22
CA PHE A 86 -11.93 2.81 -0.71
C PHE A 86 -12.50 2.36 -2.06
N ALA A 87 -11.73 2.62 -3.12
CA ALA A 87 -11.97 2.12 -4.47
C ALA A 87 -10.67 1.53 -5.01
N SER A 88 -10.77 0.38 -5.66
CA SER A 88 -9.61 -0.32 -6.21
C SER A 88 -9.78 -0.51 -7.71
N CYS A 89 -8.72 -0.26 -8.48
CA CYS A 89 -8.74 -0.53 -9.92
C CYS A 89 -8.88 -2.04 -10.13
N THR A 90 -9.79 -2.45 -11.02
CA THR A 90 -10.03 -3.88 -11.30
C THR A 90 -8.87 -4.55 -12.03
N SER A 91 -8.00 -3.77 -12.67
CA SER A 91 -6.87 -4.29 -13.47
C SER A 91 -5.55 -4.32 -12.70
N CYS A 92 -5.17 -3.23 -12.01
CA CYS A 92 -3.89 -3.15 -11.30
C CYS A 92 -4.00 -3.24 -9.78
N PHE A 93 -5.22 -3.31 -9.22
CA PHE A 93 -5.51 -3.33 -7.79
C PHE A 93 -5.04 -2.10 -6.99
N GLN A 94 -4.54 -1.05 -7.64
CA GLN A 94 -4.21 0.19 -6.98
C GLN A 94 -5.44 0.73 -6.26
N THR A 95 -5.29 0.95 -4.95
CA THR A 95 -6.39 1.32 -4.06
C THR A 95 -6.29 2.78 -3.66
N TYR A 96 -7.40 3.49 -3.75
CA TYR A 96 -7.56 4.90 -3.44
C TYR A 96 -8.58 5.05 -2.32
N SER A 97 -8.28 5.90 -1.34
CA SER A 97 -9.29 6.37 -0.40
C SER A 97 -10.11 7.47 -1.06
N TYR A 98 -11.41 7.51 -0.78
CA TYR A 98 -12.30 8.58 -1.18
C TYR A 98 -13.27 8.89 -0.03
N SER A 99 -13.52 10.18 0.21
CA SER A 99 -14.54 10.65 1.15
C SER A 99 -15.86 10.92 0.42
N SER A 100 -15.84 11.86 -0.52
CA SER A 100 -17.01 12.29 -1.29
C SER A 100 -16.71 12.56 -2.77
N SER A 101 -15.44 12.75 -3.14
CA SER A 101 -15.02 13.06 -4.50
C SER A 101 -14.31 11.89 -5.19
N THR A 102 -14.57 11.72 -6.48
CA THR A 102 -13.92 10.71 -7.34
C THR A 102 -12.77 11.27 -8.17
N THR A 103 -12.33 12.52 -7.95
CA THR A 103 -11.33 13.18 -8.82
C THR A 103 -10.00 12.41 -8.88
N THR A 104 -9.53 11.89 -7.75
CA THR A 104 -8.29 11.09 -7.66
C THR A 104 -8.38 9.78 -8.43
N ILE A 105 -9.57 9.18 -8.48
CA ILE A 105 -9.86 7.92 -9.16
C ILE A 105 -9.91 8.15 -10.68
N SER A 106 -10.51 9.25 -11.13
CA SER A 106 -10.66 9.58 -12.56
C SER A 106 -9.33 9.79 -13.28
N ASN A 107 -8.30 10.27 -12.57
CA ASN A 107 -6.98 10.53 -13.15
C ASN A 107 -6.06 9.30 -13.18
N HIS A 108 -6.54 8.14 -12.71
CA HIS A 108 -5.76 6.91 -12.71
C HIS A 108 -5.48 6.42 -14.14
N LYS A 109 -4.19 6.32 -14.46
CA LYS A 109 -3.69 5.66 -15.68
C LYS A 109 -3.23 4.26 -15.29
N CYS A 110 -4.04 3.27 -15.65
CA CYS A 110 -3.65 1.88 -15.46
C CYS A 110 -2.54 1.54 -16.47
N LEU A 111 -1.38 1.14 -15.98
CA LEU A 111 -0.26 0.71 -16.83
C LEU A 111 -0.44 -0.72 -17.36
N VAL A 112 -1.52 -1.43 -16.97
CA VAL A 112 -1.84 -2.74 -17.52
C VAL A 112 -2.19 -2.54 -18.98
N SER A 113 -1.21 -2.80 -19.84
CA SER A 113 -1.41 -2.95 -21.27
C SER A 113 -2.54 -3.95 -21.46
N SER A 114 -3.48 -3.61 -22.35
CA SER A 114 -4.63 -4.42 -22.73
C SER A 114 -4.25 -5.71 -23.48
N ASN A 115 -3.16 -6.38 -23.09
CA ASN A 115 -2.71 -7.63 -23.68
C ASN A 115 -3.18 -8.80 -22.82
N GLU A 116 -4.47 -9.13 -22.92
CA GLU A 116 -5.00 -10.43 -22.47
C GLU A 116 -4.37 -11.64 -23.22
N ASN A 117 -3.47 -11.41 -24.18
CA ASN A 117 -2.80 -12.44 -24.99
C ASN A 117 -1.31 -12.68 -24.68
N GLN A 118 -0.72 -12.08 -23.64
CA GLN A 118 0.73 -12.25 -23.34
C GLN A 118 1.07 -13.23 -22.19
N SER A 119 0.11 -14.02 -21.72
CA SER A 119 0.35 -15.03 -20.68
C SER A 119 1.14 -16.27 -21.14
N LYS A 120 1.67 -16.28 -22.38
CA LYS A 120 2.61 -17.31 -22.84
C LYS A 120 4.01 -16.71 -22.91
N ILE A 121 4.61 -16.51 -21.74
CA ILE A 121 6.06 -16.34 -21.64
C ILE A 121 6.65 -17.73 -21.85
N GLU A 122 6.87 -18.09 -23.12
CA GLU A 122 7.90 -19.08 -23.43
C GLU A 122 9.23 -18.48 -22.97
N LEU A 123 9.88 -19.18 -22.04
CA LEU A 123 11.24 -18.90 -21.59
C LEU A 123 12.14 -18.81 -22.81
N ILE A 124 12.48 -17.58 -23.22
CA ILE A 124 13.45 -17.35 -24.29
C ILE A 124 14.79 -17.91 -23.79
N PRO A 125 15.44 -18.83 -24.52
CA PRO A 125 16.77 -19.32 -24.16
C PRO A 125 17.74 -18.15 -24.09
N LEU A 126 18.54 -18.12 -23.05
CA LEU A 126 19.62 -17.16 -22.81
C LEU A 126 20.60 -17.17 -24.01
N VAL A 127 20.37 -16.31 -24.99
CA VAL A 127 21.32 -16.07 -26.07
C VAL A 127 22.45 -15.24 -25.49
N LYS A 128 23.63 -15.86 -25.38
CA LYS A 128 24.91 -15.22 -25.08
C LYS A 128 25.14 -14.10 -26.09
N SER A 129 25.07 -12.85 -25.65
CA SER A 129 25.46 -11.70 -26.46
C SER A 129 26.98 -11.60 -26.53
N ASN A 130 27.53 -11.84 -27.71
CA ASN A 130 28.87 -11.40 -28.06
C ASN A 130 28.81 -9.94 -28.54
N THR A 131 29.78 -9.18 -28.05
CA THR A 131 30.16 -7.81 -28.37
C THR A 131 30.26 -7.57 -29.88
N SER A 132 29.70 -6.45 -30.40
CA SER A 132 30.45 -5.47 -31.22
C SER A 132 29.60 -4.26 -31.66
N THR A 133 30.22 -3.11 -31.44
CA THR A 133 30.08 -1.71 -31.88
C THR A 133 29.55 -1.46 -33.30
N THR A 134 28.67 -0.47 -33.48
CA THR A 134 28.84 0.59 -34.51
C THR A 134 27.98 1.83 -34.23
N TYR A 135 28.55 3.01 -34.51
CA TYR A 135 28.00 4.35 -34.34
C TYR A 135 26.83 4.66 -35.29
N SER A 136 25.85 5.45 -34.83
CA SER A 136 25.12 6.46 -35.64
C SER A 136 24.31 7.40 -34.75
N ASP A 137 24.50 8.71 -34.98
CA ASP A 137 23.64 9.87 -34.70
C ASP A 137 22.13 9.60 -34.93
N THR A 138 21.11 10.26 -34.34
CA THR A 138 20.94 11.68 -34.00
C THR A 138 19.73 11.87 -33.05
N THR A 139 19.85 12.83 -32.12
CA THR A 139 18.84 13.77 -31.59
C THR A 139 17.38 13.34 -31.25
N THR A 140 16.98 13.72 -30.02
CA THR A 140 15.60 13.85 -29.47
C THR A 140 15.14 12.73 -28.52
N SER A 141 15.91 12.44 -27.46
CA SER A 141 15.55 11.45 -26.42
C SER A 141 15.97 11.84 -25.00
N ASP A 142 16.01 13.13 -24.64
CA ASP A 142 16.54 13.55 -23.33
C ASP A 142 15.50 13.78 -22.23
N ARG A 143 14.20 13.59 -22.50
CA ARG A 143 13.14 13.89 -21.51
C ARG A 143 12.53 12.70 -20.79
N ILE A 144 12.78 11.46 -21.23
CA ILE A 144 12.18 10.26 -20.60
C ILE A 144 13.09 9.67 -19.49
N ASN A 145 14.39 9.97 -19.51
CA ASN A 145 15.35 9.35 -18.58
C ASN A 145 15.41 9.99 -17.17
N SER A 146 14.87 11.20 -16.98
CA SER A 146 14.98 11.93 -15.70
C SER A 146 14.07 11.38 -14.59
N VAL A 147 12.90 10.82 -14.93
CA VAL A 147 11.93 10.33 -13.94
C VAL A 147 12.40 9.03 -13.28
N ASN A 148 13.11 8.18 -14.01
CA ASN A 148 13.58 6.88 -13.53
C ASN A 148 14.76 6.98 -12.55
N HIS A 149 15.55 8.06 -12.62
CA HIS A 149 16.72 8.21 -11.74
C HIS A 149 16.33 8.48 -10.28
N LYS A 150 15.29 9.32 -10.06
CA LYS A 150 14.83 9.65 -8.70
C LYS A 150 14.21 8.45 -7.98
N THR A 151 13.43 7.63 -8.70
CA THR A 151 12.85 6.41 -8.13
C THR A 151 13.93 5.37 -7.83
N LEU A 152 14.92 5.19 -8.72
CA LEU A 152 16.03 4.29 -8.49
C LEU A 152 16.86 4.69 -7.26
N GLN A 153 17.15 5.99 -7.10
CA GLN A 153 17.91 6.49 -5.96
C GLN A 153 17.17 6.25 -4.62
N LYS A 154 15.85 6.41 -4.61
CA LYS A 154 15.02 6.12 -3.43
C LYS A 154 15.07 4.64 -3.04
N HIS A 155 14.97 3.74 -4.02
CA HIS A 155 15.07 2.29 -3.77
C HIS A 155 16.47 1.88 -3.27
N LYS A 156 17.54 2.43 -3.86
CA LYS A 156 18.91 2.18 -3.37
C LYS A 156 19.06 2.55 -1.90
N ARG A 157 18.59 3.74 -1.50
CA ARG A 157 18.64 4.17 -0.09
C ARG A 157 17.85 3.24 0.84
N LEU A 158 16.68 2.77 0.41
CA LEU A 158 15.87 1.83 1.20
C LEU A 158 16.61 0.50 1.40
N ILE A 159 17.16 -0.08 0.33
CA ILE A 159 17.89 -1.35 0.39
C ILE A 159 19.13 -1.21 1.29
N THR A 160 19.91 -0.14 1.11
CA THR A 160 21.08 0.13 1.97
C THR A 160 20.66 0.27 3.42
N SER A 161 19.54 0.94 3.72
CA SER A 161 19.04 1.09 5.08
C SER A 161 18.68 -0.25 5.71
N VAL A 162 17.95 -1.12 4.99
CA VAL A 162 17.55 -2.45 5.49
C VAL A 162 18.76 -3.35 5.73
N ILE A 163 19.72 -3.36 4.79
CA ILE A 163 20.95 -4.16 4.93
C ILE A 163 21.79 -3.64 6.10
N SER A 164 21.95 -2.32 6.24
CA SER A 164 22.73 -1.73 7.34
C SER A 164 22.11 -2.06 8.70
N ASP A 165 20.78 -1.93 8.82
CA ASP A 165 20.05 -2.27 10.03
C ASP A 165 20.19 -3.76 10.40
N TRP A 166 20.10 -4.64 9.40
CA TRP A 166 20.32 -6.08 9.57
C TRP A 166 21.76 -6.38 10.04
N VAL A 167 22.77 -5.79 9.40
CA VAL A 167 24.19 -5.98 9.75
C VAL A 167 24.46 -5.53 11.18
N CYS A 168 23.97 -4.34 11.57
CA CYS A 168 24.12 -3.80 12.91
C CYS A 168 23.40 -4.65 13.97
N SER A 169 22.14 -5.01 13.70
CA SER A 169 21.29 -5.77 14.64
C SER A 169 21.81 -7.18 14.92
N ASN A 170 22.52 -7.78 13.96
CA ASN A 170 23.07 -9.13 14.06
C ASN A 170 24.58 -9.15 14.30
N THR A 171 25.20 -8.00 14.58
CA THR A 171 26.66 -7.85 14.79
C THR A 171 27.49 -8.50 13.68
N ARG A 172 27.02 -8.44 12.43
CA ARG A 172 27.70 -9.04 11.28
C ARG A 172 28.86 -8.14 10.82
N PRO A 173 29.94 -8.69 10.28
CA PRO A 173 31.00 -7.88 9.71
C PRO A 173 30.51 -7.22 8.42
N ILE A 174 30.93 -5.98 8.16
CA ILE A 174 30.47 -5.18 7.02
C ILE A 174 30.77 -5.87 5.68
N ASN A 175 31.87 -6.63 5.60
CA ASN A 175 32.26 -7.37 4.39
C ASN A 175 31.27 -8.46 3.96
N ILE A 176 30.29 -8.83 4.79
CA ILE A 176 29.24 -9.79 4.42
C ILE A 176 28.44 -9.33 3.19
N VAL A 177 28.35 -8.03 2.91
CA VAL A 177 27.66 -7.49 1.72
C VAL A 177 28.42 -7.80 0.42
N GLU A 178 29.70 -8.14 0.51
CA GLU A 178 30.53 -8.52 -0.63
C GLU A 178 30.47 -10.02 -0.92
N ASP A 179 29.90 -10.81 -0.01
CA ASP A 179 29.76 -12.25 -0.11
C ASP A 179 29.01 -12.67 -1.39
N ILE A 180 29.56 -13.68 -2.08
CA ILE A 180 29.02 -14.17 -3.34
C ILE A 180 27.68 -14.87 -3.11
N GLY A 181 27.57 -15.68 -2.05
CA GLY A 181 26.35 -16.40 -1.72
C GLY A 181 25.20 -15.45 -1.36
N LEU A 182 25.49 -14.37 -0.63
CA LEU A 182 24.50 -13.34 -0.33
C LEU A 182 24.03 -12.62 -1.61
N LYS A 183 24.95 -12.29 -2.53
CA LYS A 183 24.61 -11.66 -3.81
C LYS A 183 23.70 -12.56 -4.67
N GLU A 184 24.06 -13.83 -4.81
CA GLU A 184 23.26 -14.82 -5.53
C GLU A 184 21.88 -15.01 -4.90
N LEU A 185 21.81 -15.05 -3.56
CA LEU A 185 20.54 -15.15 -2.84
C LEU A 185 19.66 -13.92 -3.09
N VAL A 186 20.22 -12.71 -3.03
CA VAL A 186 19.49 -11.47 -3.32
C VAL A 186 19.00 -11.47 -4.76
N GLU A 187 19.82 -11.92 -5.71
CA GLU A 187 19.43 -12.06 -7.12
C GLU A 187 18.28 -13.06 -7.31
N GLN A 188 18.36 -14.23 -6.68
CA GLN A 188 17.27 -15.22 -6.65
C GLN A 188 15.99 -14.63 -6.05
N CYS A 189 16.10 -13.85 -4.96
CA CYS A 189 14.97 -13.17 -4.35
C CYS A 189 14.33 -12.13 -5.27
N ILE A 190 15.13 -11.44 -6.09
CA ILE A 190 14.64 -10.50 -7.11
C ILE A 190 13.91 -11.27 -8.22
N GLN A 191 14.47 -12.39 -8.68
CA GLN A 191 13.88 -13.24 -9.72
C GLN A 191 12.54 -13.88 -9.29
N ILE A 192 12.41 -14.25 -8.02
CA ILE A 192 11.17 -14.82 -7.42
C ILE A 192 10.05 -13.77 -7.29
N ASN A 193 10.27 -12.53 -7.76
CA ASN A 193 9.34 -11.41 -7.77
C ASN A 193 9.27 -10.71 -6.39
N LEU A 194 9.67 -9.43 -6.38
CA LEU A 194 9.99 -8.52 -5.25
C LEU A 194 8.95 -8.42 -4.12
N ASN A 195 7.76 -9.01 -4.27
CA ASN A 195 6.66 -8.86 -3.32
C ASN A 195 6.85 -9.65 -2.02
N TYR A 196 7.83 -10.56 -1.98
CA TYR A 196 8.18 -11.34 -0.81
C TYR A 196 9.54 -10.99 -0.22
N ILE A 197 10.28 -10.02 -0.78
CA ILE A 197 11.66 -9.74 -0.33
C ILE A 197 11.73 -9.36 1.15
N ASN A 198 10.79 -8.55 1.66
CA ASN A 198 10.79 -8.22 3.08
C ASN A 198 10.50 -9.44 3.96
N VAL A 199 9.69 -10.39 3.50
CA VAL A 199 9.34 -11.59 4.27
C VAL A 199 10.45 -12.63 4.17
N VAL A 200 11.03 -12.84 2.99
CA VAL A 200 12.07 -13.83 2.73
C VAL A 200 13.39 -13.39 3.36
N LEU A 201 13.80 -12.12 3.22
CA LEU A 201 15.00 -11.62 3.90
C LEU A 201 14.82 -11.68 5.42
N PHE A 202 13.65 -11.29 5.95
CA PHE A 202 13.38 -11.35 7.39
C PHE A 202 13.42 -12.78 7.94
N LEU A 203 12.78 -13.74 7.26
CA LEU A 203 12.75 -15.15 7.68
C LEU A 203 14.11 -15.84 7.51
N TYR A 204 14.86 -15.51 6.47
CA TYR A 204 16.17 -16.11 6.22
C TYR A 204 17.20 -15.62 7.24
N PHE A 205 17.18 -14.32 7.56
CA PHE A 205 18.13 -13.74 8.49
C PHE A 205 17.87 -14.09 9.96
N GLN A 206 16.63 -14.40 10.34
CA GLN A 206 16.34 -14.95 11.68
C GLN A 206 16.83 -16.39 11.89
N ARG A 207 17.10 -17.15 10.82
CA ARG A 207 17.39 -18.59 10.90
C ARG A 207 18.88 -18.93 10.83
N ILE A 208 19.74 -17.95 10.55
CA ILE A 208 21.22 -18.09 10.44
C ILE A 208 21.93 -17.56 11.70
N VAL A 209 21.19 -17.30 12.76
CA VAL A 209 21.69 -17.12 14.14
C VAL A 209 21.29 -18.36 14.92
#